data_AF-A0AAD9G0J7-F1
#
_entry.id   AF-A0AAD9G0J7-F1
#
_cell.length_a   1.000
_cell.length_b   1.000
_cell.length_c   1.000
_cell.angle_alpha   90.00
_cell.angle_beta   90.00
_cell.angle_gamma   90.00
#
_symmetry.space_group_name_H-M   'P 1'
#
loop_
_entity.id
_entity.type
_entity.pdbx_description
1 polymer ?
#
loop_
_entity_poly.entity_id
_entity_poly.type
_entity_poly.pdbx_seq_one_letter_code
_entity_poly.pdbx_strand_id
1 'polypeptide(L)'
;MTHITTVLTCLALILNLSAAIIPPAAIPSAIEIIYNDLIKHDVTEDAQRAGSIPSGGVAILVIDQQVSFHPGGSLAIPTANDDAARIAAFISNHTSELSQVVLTMDSHQRYHIAHGIFWTNDAGVSPQPFTTISAKDIENGRWKPRDSSLKDYVLEYTKSLEASGKFSLTIWPEHCVIGSPGHNIVPDVLASALEWTKKSLKPIQYVMKGSNPFTEHYSALKAEYELPYDPSTR
;
A
#
# COMPACT_ATOMS: atom_id res chain seq x y z
N MET A 1 -0.14 13.84 36.58
CA MET A 1 -0.37 13.88 38.05
C MET A 1 -1.38 14.95 38.49
N THR A 2 -1.65 15.97 37.69
CA THR A 2 -2.59 17.07 38.03
C THR A 2 -4.08 16.73 37.79
N HIS A 3 -4.41 15.78 36.90
CA HIS A 3 -5.80 15.39 36.63
C HIS A 3 -6.43 14.50 37.71
N ILE A 4 -5.64 13.71 38.44
CA ILE A 4 -6.14 12.80 39.49
C ILE A 4 -6.60 13.59 40.73
N THR A 5 -5.93 14.71 41.02
CA THR A 5 -6.22 15.56 42.19
C THR A 5 -7.56 16.30 42.07
N THR A 6 -7.98 16.63 40.85
CA THR A 6 -9.27 17.29 40.56
C THR A 6 -10.45 16.33 40.68
N VAL A 7 -10.25 15.05 40.32
CA VAL A 7 -11.29 14.00 40.41
C VAL A 7 -11.65 13.69 41.87
N LEU A 8 -10.67 13.65 42.78
CA LEU A 8 -10.94 13.44 44.20
C LEU A 8 -11.64 14.63 44.89
N THR A 9 -11.38 15.86 44.46
CA THR A 9 -12.04 17.06 45.02
C THR A 9 -13.50 17.16 44.59
N CYS A 10 -13.85 16.75 43.37
CA CYS A 10 -15.25 16.67 42.93
C CYS A 10 -16.03 15.53 43.64
N LEU A 11 -15.41 14.37 43.88
CA LEU A 11 -16.06 13.27 44.59
C LEU A 11 -16.32 13.60 46.07
N ALA A 12 -15.42 14.36 46.70
CA ALA A 12 -15.57 14.82 48.09
C ALA A 12 -16.69 15.86 48.25
N LEU A 13 -17.00 16.65 47.21
CA LEU A 13 -18.13 17.59 47.25
C LEU A 13 -19.49 16.87 47.21
N ILE A 14 -19.56 15.69 46.57
CA ILE A 14 -20.79 14.90 46.45
C ILE A 14 -21.12 14.15 47.75
N LEU A 15 -20.10 13.81 48.55
CA LEU A 15 -20.27 13.06 49.81
C LEU A 15 -20.63 13.92 51.03
N ASN A 16 -20.64 15.26 50.92
CA ASN A 16 -20.97 16.16 52.04
C ASN A 16 -22.36 16.82 51.95
N LEU A 17 -23.23 16.43 51.01
CA LEU A 17 -24.65 16.81 51.02
C LEU A 17 -25.50 15.80 51.80
N SER A 18 -25.14 15.54 53.06
CA SER A 18 -26.11 15.08 54.06
C SER A 18 -26.65 16.31 54.79
N ALA A 19 -27.78 16.86 54.32
CA ALA A 19 -28.77 17.68 55.09
C ALA A 19 -29.62 18.62 54.21
N ALA A 20 -29.85 18.33 52.93
CA ALA A 20 -30.89 19.03 52.17
C ALA A 20 -31.72 18.01 51.40
N ILE A 21 -33.00 17.91 51.75
CA ILE A 21 -34.00 17.13 51.01
C ILE A 21 -34.19 17.81 49.65
N ILE A 22 -33.49 17.33 48.64
CA ILE A 22 -33.73 17.73 47.25
C ILE A 22 -34.93 16.91 46.75
N PRO A 23 -36.00 17.54 46.22
CA PRO A 23 -37.15 16.81 45.72
C PRO A 23 -36.75 15.89 44.54
N PRO A 24 -37.39 14.72 44.34
CA PRO A 24 -36.90 13.65 43.47
C PRO A 24 -36.93 13.93 41.95
N ALA A 25 -37.14 15.17 41.52
CA ALA A 25 -37.41 15.50 40.12
C ALA A 25 -36.35 16.42 39.45
N ALA A 26 -35.24 16.76 40.12
CA ALA A 26 -34.27 17.74 39.61
C ALA A 26 -32.79 17.30 39.64
N ILE A 27 -32.53 15.99 39.65
CA ILE A 27 -31.16 15.42 39.68
C ILE A 27 -30.74 14.62 38.41
N PRO A 28 -31.61 14.20 37.46
CA PRO A 28 -31.12 13.43 36.31
C PRO A 28 -30.24 14.26 35.35
N SER A 29 -30.66 15.46 34.93
CA SER A 29 -30.05 16.11 33.77
C SER A 29 -28.65 16.67 34.03
N ALA A 30 -28.39 17.27 35.20
CA ALA A 30 -27.07 17.85 35.49
C ALA A 30 -26.00 16.77 35.71
N ILE A 31 -26.36 15.66 36.35
CA ILE A 31 -25.46 14.51 36.51
C ILE A 31 -25.26 13.82 35.16
N GLU A 32 -26.29 13.67 34.34
CA GLU A 32 -26.21 13.09 33.00
C GLU A 32 -25.37 13.96 32.05
N ILE A 33 -25.48 15.29 32.12
CA ILE A 33 -24.62 16.22 31.37
C ILE A 33 -23.17 16.10 31.81
N ILE A 34 -22.90 16.09 33.12
CA ILE A 34 -21.54 15.96 33.66
C ILE A 34 -20.96 14.57 33.33
N TYR A 35 -21.76 13.51 33.38
CA TYR A 35 -21.39 12.15 32.98
C TYR A 35 -21.09 12.06 31.48
N ASN A 36 -21.90 12.70 30.63
CA ASN A 36 -21.70 12.74 29.19
C ASN A 36 -20.50 13.63 28.77
N ASP A 37 -20.18 14.67 29.53
CA ASP A 37 -18.98 15.49 29.31
C ASP A 37 -17.70 14.83 29.86
N LEU A 38 -17.78 14.06 30.95
CA LEU A 38 -16.67 13.29 31.52
C LEU A 38 -16.40 11.99 30.75
N ILE A 39 -17.43 11.41 30.14
CA ILE A 39 -17.36 10.28 29.21
C ILE A 39 -17.69 10.78 27.80
N LYS A 40 -16.96 11.81 27.34
CA LYS A 40 -16.82 11.96 25.89
C LYS A 40 -15.94 10.81 25.42
N HIS A 41 -16.60 9.73 25.04
CA HIS A 41 -15.97 8.67 24.28
C HIS A 41 -15.35 9.33 23.04
N ASP A 42 -14.02 9.31 22.96
CA ASP A 42 -13.34 9.85 21.78
C ASP A 42 -13.54 8.88 20.63
N VAL A 43 -14.56 9.15 19.82
CA VAL A 43 -14.89 8.40 18.61
C VAL A 43 -13.72 8.38 17.61
N THR A 44 -12.77 9.32 17.72
CA THR A 44 -11.52 9.36 16.93
C THR A 44 -10.58 8.24 17.33
N GLU A 45 -10.46 7.97 18.63
CA GLU A 45 -9.59 6.91 19.14
C GLU A 45 -10.10 5.52 18.74
N ASP A 46 -11.42 5.33 18.71
CA ASP A 46 -12.03 4.07 18.22
C ASP A 46 -11.69 3.80 16.76
N ALA A 47 -11.89 4.80 15.91
CA ALA A 47 -11.59 4.68 14.48
C ALA A 47 -10.09 4.43 14.26
N GLN A 48 -9.22 5.13 15.01
CA GLN A 48 -7.77 4.94 14.96
C GLN A 48 -7.36 3.54 15.42
N ARG A 49 -7.96 3.02 16.49
CA ARG A 49 -7.70 1.67 17.00
C ARG A 49 -8.18 0.60 16.02
N ALA A 50 -9.38 0.76 15.47
CA ALA A 50 -9.94 -0.14 14.46
C ALA A 50 -9.13 -0.15 13.16
N GLY A 51 -8.53 0.99 12.78
CA GLY A 51 -7.66 1.12 11.62
C GLY A 51 -6.18 0.81 11.86
N SER A 52 -5.79 0.50 13.10
CA SER A 52 -4.37 0.28 13.44
C SER A 52 -3.84 -1.04 12.87
N ILE A 53 -2.59 -1.03 12.41
CA ILE A 53 -1.89 -2.25 12.03
C ILE A 53 -1.57 -3.05 13.31
N PRO A 54 -1.93 -4.34 13.39
CA PRO A 54 -1.66 -5.15 14.57
C PRO A 54 -0.16 -5.25 14.89
N SER A 55 0.22 -5.08 16.16
CA SER A 55 1.56 -5.38 16.65
C SER A 55 1.71 -6.88 16.91
N GLY A 56 2.05 -7.63 15.86
CA GLY A 56 2.30 -9.08 15.92
C GLY A 56 1.16 -9.94 15.36
N GLY A 57 1.25 -11.25 15.64
CA GLY A 57 0.42 -12.26 14.98
C GLY A 57 0.97 -12.69 13.63
N VAL A 58 0.15 -13.36 12.83
CA VAL A 58 0.53 -13.87 11.51
C VAL A 58 -0.02 -12.96 10.42
N ALA A 59 0.85 -12.43 9.56
CA ALA A 59 0.46 -11.68 8.38
C ALA A 59 0.76 -12.50 7.12
N ILE A 60 -0.09 -12.35 6.09
CA ILE A 60 0.24 -12.79 4.73
C ILE A 60 0.54 -11.57 3.86
N LEU A 61 1.67 -11.62 3.17
CA LEU A 61 2.07 -10.68 2.13
C LEU A 61 1.88 -11.34 0.76
N VAL A 62 0.87 -10.91 0.03
CA VAL A 62 0.54 -11.39 -1.31
C VAL A 62 1.14 -10.45 -2.32
N ILE A 63 2.10 -10.95 -3.10
CA ILE A 63 2.82 -10.14 -4.09
C ILE A 63 2.10 -10.19 -5.43
N ASP A 64 1.64 -9.02 -5.87
CA ASP A 64 1.28 -8.68 -7.25
C ASP A 64 0.39 -9.72 -7.97
N GLN A 65 -0.63 -10.25 -7.28
CA GLN A 65 -1.62 -11.16 -7.88
C GLN A 65 -2.62 -10.38 -8.75
N GLN A 66 -2.11 -9.65 -9.74
CA GLN A 66 -2.86 -8.75 -10.60
C GLN A 66 -3.12 -9.38 -11.97
N VAL A 67 -4.25 -9.04 -12.58
CA VAL A 67 -4.70 -9.59 -13.87
C VAL A 67 -3.61 -9.54 -14.96
N SER A 68 -2.77 -8.50 -14.99
CA SER A 68 -1.67 -8.40 -15.98
C SER A 68 -0.68 -9.57 -15.92
N PHE A 69 -0.47 -10.15 -14.73
CA PHE A 69 0.49 -11.23 -14.51
C PHE A 69 -0.10 -12.63 -14.65
N HIS A 70 -1.40 -12.74 -14.89
CA HIS A 70 -2.09 -14.03 -15.04
C HIS A 70 -2.36 -14.36 -16.51
N PRO A 71 -2.62 -15.63 -16.87
CA PRO A 71 -3.00 -16.01 -18.23
C PRO A 71 -4.11 -15.13 -18.80
N GLY A 72 -3.84 -14.50 -19.95
CA GLY A 72 -4.70 -13.50 -20.59
C GLY A 72 -4.34 -12.04 -20.30
N GLY A 73 -3.47 -11.79 -19.32
CA GLY A 73 -2.88 -10.49 -19.01
C GLY A 73 -1.72 -10.10 -19.93
N SER A 74 -1.27 -8.85 -19.83
CA SER A 74 -0.23 -8.28 -20.71
C SER A 74 1.20 -8.75 -20.41
N LEU A 75 1.47 -9.24 -19.20
CA LEU A 75 2.74 -9.82 -18.76
C LEU A 75 2.49 -11.16 -18.06
N ALA A 76 1.70 -12.01 -18.72
CA ALA A 76 1.17 -13.24 -18.15
C ALA A 76 2.28 -14.26 -17.79
N ILE A 77 2.16 -14.83 -16.60
CA ILE A 77 2.92 -16.00 -16.13
C ILE A 77 2.03 -17.25 -16.28
N PRO A 78 2.45 -18.29 -17.02
CA PRO A 78 1.58 -19.41 -17.36
C PRO A 78 0.92 -20.13 -16.18
N THR A 79 1.61 -20.22 -15.03
CA THR A 79 1.15 -20.97 -13.85
C THR A 79 0.52 -20.10 -12.77
N ALA A 80 0.39 -18.78 -12.98
CA ALA A 80 -0.02 -17.85 -11.93
C ALA A 80 -1.42 -18.15 -11.36
N ASN A 81 -2.32 -18.74 -12.16
CA ASN A 81 -3.65 -19.14 -11.67
C ASN A 81 -3.57 -20.25 -10.61
N ASP A 82 -2.59 -21.15 -10.67
CA ASP A 82 -2.42 -22.20 -9.68
C ASP A 82 -1.90 -21.63 -8.35
N ASP A 83 -1.04 -20.61 -8.42
CA ASP A 83 -0.58 -19.84 -7.26
C ASP A 83 -1.74 -19.05 -6.62
N ALA A 84 -2.57 -18.39 -7.44
CA ALA A 84 -3.76 -17.67 -7.00
C ALA A 84 -4.69 -18.57 -6.18
N ALA A 85 -4.97 -19.78 -6.69
CA ALA A 85 -5.82 -20.74 -6.03
C ALA A 85 -5.24 -21.20 -4.68
N ARG A 86 -3.92 -21.42 -4.61
CA ARG A 86 -3.23 -21.76 -3.35
C ARG A 86 -3.30 -20.63 -2.32
N ILE A 87 -3.09 -19.38 -2.77
CA ILE A 87 -3.18 -18.18 -1.92
C ILE A 87 -4.61 -18.02 -1.38
N ALA A 88 -5.61 -18.12 -2.25
CA ALA A 88 -7.02 -18.01 -1.86
C ALA A 88 -7.43 -19.09 -0.85
N ALA A 89 -6.98 -20.34 -1.07
CA ALA A 89 -7.20 -21.43 -0.14
C ALA A 89 -6.51 -21.19 1.21
N PHE A 90 -5.27 -20.67 1.21
CA PHE A 90 -4.53 -20.35 2.43
C PHE A 90 -5.26 -19.28 3.26
N ILE A 91 -5.66 -18.17 2.65
CA ILE A 91 -6.41 -17.10 3.32
C ILE A 91 -7.72 -17.64 3.94
N SER A 92 -8.42 -18.49 3.19
CA SER A 92 -9.69 -19.09 3.63
C SER A 92 -9.51 -20.07 4.79
N ASN A 93 -8.46 -20.89 4.76
CA ASN A 93 -8.21 -21.90 5.79
C ASN A 93 -7.63 -21.33 7.08
N HIS A 94 -6.94 -20.18 7.01
CA HIS A 94 -6.28 -19.54 8.16
C HIS A 94 -6.95 -18.23 8.58
N THR A 95 -8.23 -18.04 8.25
CA THR A 95 -8.93 -16.78 8.50
C THR A 95 -8.87 -16.31 9.96
N SER A 96 -8.98 -17.22 10.92
CA SER A 96 -8.90 -16.90 12.36
C SER A 96 -7.49 -16.66 12.89
N GLU A 97 -6.47 -17.13 12.17
CA GLU A 97 -5.05 -17.02 12.56
C GLU A 97 -4.40 -15.75 11.99
N LEU A 98 -4.84 -15.33 10.80
CA LEU A 98 -4.32 -14.16 10.12
C LEU A 98 -4.73 -12.87 10.84
N SER A 99 -3.73 -12.19 11.40
CA SER A 99 -3.89 -10.86 11.98
C SER A 99 -3.98 -9.79 10.89
N GLN A 100 -3.40 -10.02 9.71
CA GLN A 100 -3.29 -9.05 8.62
C GLN A 100 -3.20 -9.73 7.24
N VAL A 101 -3.85 -9.13 6.25
CA VAL A 101 -3.69 -9.45 4.82
C VAL A 101 -3.16 -8.21 4.12
N VAL A 102 -1.98 -8.34 3.50
CA VAL A 102 -1.32 -7.29 2.72
C VAL A 102 -1.29 -7.73 1.27
N LEU A 103 -1.85 -6.91 0.38
CA LEU A 103 -1.78 -7.11 -1.07
C LEU A 103 -0.89 -6.02 -1.66
N THR A 104 0.20 -6.41 -2.31
CA THR A 104 1.00 -5.46 -3.10
C THR A 104 0.40 -5.32 -4.49
N MET A 105 0.53 -4.12 -5.05
CA MET A 105 0.05 -3.82 -6.38
C MET A 105 1.12 -3.06 -7.13
N ASP A 106 1.69 -3.72 -8.13
CA ASP A 106 2.45 -3.03 -9.17
C ASP A 106 1.53 -2.02 -9.85
N SER A 107 1.98 -0.78 -10.00
CA SER A 107 1.09 0.35 -10.26
C SER A 107 1.81 1.34 -11.15
N HIS A 108 1.86 1.07 -12.46
CA HIS A 108 2.64 1.89 -13.37
C HIS A 108 1.83 2.99 -14.05
N GLN A 109 2.48 4.12 -14.29
CA GLN A 109 2.08 5.03 -15.35
C GLN A 109 2.36 4.40 -16.72
N ARG A 110 1.61 4.78 -17.76
CA ARG A 110 1.93 4.32 -19.11
C ARG A 110 3.33 4.77 -19.53
N TYR A 111 3.64 6.05 -19.31
CA TYR A 111 4.99 6.59 -19.49
C TYR A 111 5.85 6.22 -18.28
N HIS A 112 6.45 5.03 -18.30
CA HIS A 112 7.32 4.51 -17.25
C HIS A 112 8.68 4.11 -17.86
N ILE A 113 9.77 4.27 -17.11
CA ILE A 113 11.14 4.03 -17.59
C ILE A 113 11.36 2.59 -18.05
N ALA A 114 10.59 1.63 -17.53
CA ALA A 114 10.62 0.24 -17.98
C ALA A 114 9.62 -0.09 -19.10
N HIS A 115 8.90 0.90 -19.65
CA HIS A 115 8.03 0.71 -20.81
C HIS A 115 8.66 1.29 -22.07
N GLY A 116 8.42 0.63 -23.22
CA GLY A 116 9.01 1.04 -24.49
C GLY A 116 8.66 2.47 -24.91
N ILE A 117 7.50 3.00 -24.49
CA ILE A 117 7.08 4.38 -24.81
C ILE A 117 8.05 5.43 -24.27
N PHE A 118 8.80 5.15 -23.20
CA PHE A 118 9.77 6.08 -22.63
C PHE A 118 10.98 6.29 -23.55
N TRP A 119 11.24 5.35 -24.46
CA TRP A 119 12.47 5.27 -25.24
C TRP A 119 12.24 5.40 -26.74
N THR A 120 13.28 5.84 -27.43
CA THR A 120 13.37 5.87 -28.89
C THR A 120 14.80 5.60 -29.35
N ASN A 121 14.95 5.00 -30.53
CA ASN A 121 16.21 5.00 -31.29
C ASN A 121 16.23 6.13 -32.32
N ASP A 122 17.28 6.17 -33.16
CA ASP A 122 17.43 7.16 -34.25
C ASP A 122 16.33 7.10 -35.32
N ALA A 123 15.68 5.94 -35.48
CA ALA A 123 14.56 5.76 -36.40
C ALA A 123 13.20 6.15 -35.78
N GLY A 124 13.16 6.66 -34.54
CA GLY A 124 11.91 7.02 -33.85
C GLY A 124 11.19 5.84 -33.17
N VAL A 125 11.77 4.63 -33.23
CA VAL A 125 11.15 3.37 -32.82
C VAL A 125 11.46 3.06 -31.35
N SER A 126 10.47 2.54 -30.62
CA SER A 126 10.62 2.06 -29.24
C SER A 126 11.29 0.68 -29.18
N PRO A 127 12.03 0.37 -28.09
CA PRO A 127 12.50 -0.99 -27.83
C PRO A 127 11.32 -1.96 -27.70
N GLN A 128 11.51 -3.19 -28.17
CA GLN A 128 10.52 -4.25 -27.99
C GLN A 128 10.52 -4.72 -26.52
N PRO A 129 9.40 -5.27 -26.02
CA PRO A 129 9.40 -5.95 -24.74
C PRO A 129 10.52 -6.99 -24.62
N PHE A 130 11.00 -7.17 -23.39
CA PHE A 130 12.14 -7.99 -22.98
C PHE A 130 13.51 -7.52 -23.51
N THR A 131 13.59 -6.30 -24.06
CA THR A 131 14.88 -5.68 -24.40
C THR A 131 15.58 -5.20 -23.12
N THR A 132 16.83 -5.61 -22.91
CA THR A 132 17.69 -5.00 -21.88
C THR A 132 18.39 -3.76 -22.45
N ILE A 133 18.38 -2.66 -21.70
CA ILE A 133 19.09 -1.42 -22.05
C ILE A 133 20.22 -1.20 -21.03
N SER A 134 21.46 -1.19 -21.51
CA SER A 134 22.64 -0.90 -20.69
C SER A 134 22.97 0.60 -20.67
N ALA A 135 23.78 1.03 -19.69
CA ALA A 135 24.36 2.37 -19.69
C ALA A 135 25.15 2.64 -20.99
N LYS A 136 25.85 1.63 -21.51
CA LYS A 136 26.58 1.69 -22.77
C LYS A 136 25.67 1.89 -23.99
N ASP A 137 24.46 1.33 -24.00
CA ASP A 137 23.50 1.58 -25.08
C ASP A 137 23.04 3.05 -25.10
N ILE A 138 22.93 3.67 -23.92
CA ILE A 138 22.58 5.09 -23.78
C ILE A 138 23.75 5.98 -24.20
N GLU A 139 24.97 5.67 -23.77
CA GLU A 139 26.19 6.42 -24.16
C GLU A 139 26.41 6.41 -25.67
N ASN A 140 26.18 5.27 -26.30
CA ASN A 140 26.28 5.12 -27.76
C ASN A 140 25.07 5.69 -28.52
N GLY A 141 24.05 6.19 -27.82
CA GLY A 141 22.84 6.75 -28.42
C GLY A 141 21.90 5.74 -29.06
N ARG A 142 22.14 4.43 -28.86
CA ARG A 142 21.28 3.35 -29.39
C ARG A 142 19.86 3.48 -28.87
N TRP A 143 19.72 3.78 -27.59
CA TRP A 143 18.46 4.10 -26.94
C TRP A 143 18.57 5.45 -26.24
N LYS A 144 17.56 6.29 -26.45
CA LYS A 144 17.45 7.63 -25.85
C LYS A 144 16.08 7.79 -25.21
N PRO A 145 15.95 8.53 -24.10
CA PRO A 145 14.64 8.91 -23.61
C PRO A 145 13.95 9.78 -24.67
N ARG A 146 12.63 9.65 -24.81
CA ARG A 146 11.85 10.52 -25.72
C ARG A 146 11.90 11.98 -25.27
N ASP A 147 11.90 12.21 -23.96
CA ASP A 147 12.26 13.50 -23.40
C ASP A 147 13.78 13.63 -23.27
N SER A 148 14.38 14.43 -24.14
CA SER A 148 15.83 14.62 -24.17
C SER A 148 16.40 15.25 -22.91
N SER A 149 15.59 15.94 -22.10
CA SER A 149 16.04 16.52 -20.82
C SER A 149 16.46 15.46 -19.79
N LEU A 150 16.00 14.22 -19.97
CA LEU A 150 16.27 13.09 -19.07
C LEU A 150 17.53 12.30 -19.43
N LYS A 151 18.29 12.69 -20.46
CA LYS A 151 19.43 11.91 -20.97
C LYS A 151 20.46 11.57 -19.87
N ASP A 152 20.89 12.58 -19.12
CA ASP A 152 21.91 12.38 -18.08
C ASP A 152 21.34 11.57 -16.91
N TYR A 153 20.06 11.79 -16.58
CA TYR A 153 19.36 11.02 -15.56
C TYR A 153 19.31 9.52 -15.88
N VAL A 154 18.88 9.14 -17.09
CA VAL A 154 18.77 7.72 -17.44
C VAL A 154 20.12 7.02 -17.53
N LEU A 155 21.18 7.77 -17.89
CA LEU A 155 22.54 7.26 -17.88
C LEU A 155 23.01 6.96 -16.46
N GLU A 156 22.78 7.88 -15.52
CA GLU A 156 23.12 7.66 -14.10
C GLU A 156 22.30 6.53 -13.49
N TYR A 157 20.99 6.49 -13.77
CA TYR A 157 20.10 5.42 -13.35
C TYR A 157 20.61 4.04 -13.78
N THR A 158 20.90 3.87 -15.07
CA THR A 158 21.39 2.57 -15.60
C THR A 158 22.77 2.20 -15.05
N LYS A 159 23.66 3.17 -14.85
CA LYS A 159 24.96 2.95 -14.16
C LYS A 159 24.77 2.47 -12.73
N SER A 160 23.84 3.05 -12.00
CA SER A 160 23.52 2.65 -10.62
C SER A 160 22.97 1.22 -10.55
N LEU A 161 22.05 0.86 -11.46
CA LEU A 161 21.55 -0.51 -11.57
C LEU A 161 22.68 -1.51 -11.83
N GLU A 162 23.54 -1.23 -12.81
CA GLU A 162 24.69 -2.07 -13.15
C GLU A 162 25.68 -2.19 -11.99
N ALA A 163 25.96 -1.09 -11.27
CA ALA A 163 26.84 -1.08 -10.11
C ALA A 163 26.27 -1.88 -8.92
N SER A 164 24.94 -1.91 -8.77
CA SER A 164 24.28 -2.73 -7.75
C SER A 164 24.41 -4.24 -8.01
N GLY A 165 24.57 -4.63 -9.29
CA GLY A 165 24.64 -6.02 -9.74
C GLY A 165 23.34 -6.82 -9.59
N LYS A 166 22.25 -6.21 -9.10
CA LYS A 166 20.97 -6.91 -8.86
C LYS A 166 20.15 -7.07 -10.13
N PHE A 167 20.01 -5.98 -10.88
CA PHE A 167 19.16 -5.92 -12.05
C PHE A 167 19.79 -5.06 -13.14
N SER A 168 19.41 -5.33 -14.38
CA SER A 168 19.61 -4.42 -15.51
C SER A 168 18.25 -3.88 -15.94
N LEU A 169 18.21 -2.67 -16.53
CA LEU A 169 16.96 -2.13 -17.05
C LEU A 169 16.42 -3.05 -18.14
N THR A 170 15.28 -3.66 -17.87
CA THR A 170 14.54 -4.49 -18.80
C THR A 170 13.27 -3.74 -19.20
N ILE A 171 13.02 -3.70 -20.51
CA ILE A 171 11.78 -3.14 -21.04
C ILE A 171 10.70 -4.21 -20.96
N TRP A 172 9.59 -3.92 -20.32
CA TRP A 172 8.44 -4.80 -20.20
C TRP A 172 7.34 -4.40 -21.19
N PRO A 173 6.40 -5.31 -21.53
CA PRO A 173 5.10 -4.90 -22.07
C PRO A 173 4.45 -3.88 -21.14
N GLU A 174 3.59 -2.99 -21.65
CA GLU A 174 2.77 -2.15 -20.75
C GLU A 174 1.91 -3.08 -19.87
N HIS A 175 2.09 -3.00 -18.56
CA HIS A 175 1.42 -3.87 -17.59
C HIS A 175 1.04 -3.08 -16.35
N CYS A 176 0.06 -3.60 -15.62
CA CYS A 176 -0.40 -3.03 -14.34
C CYS A 176 -0.64 -1.51 -14.38
N VAL A 177 -1.09 -1.00 -15.54
CA VAL A 177 -1.30 0.43 -15.74
C VAL A 177 -2.43 0.90 -14.83
N ILE A 178 -2.16 1.90 -14.01
CA ILE A 178 -3.11 2.39 -12.99
C ILE A 178 -4.47 2.68 -13.62
N GLY A 179 -5.53 2.10 -13.04
CA GLY A 179 -6.91 2.27 -13.50
C GLY A 179 -7.31 1.39 -14.70
N SER A 180 -6.41 0.57 -15.24
CA SER A 180 -6.74 -0.41 -16.28
C SER A 180 -7.28 -1.72 -15.67
N PRO A 181 -7.98 -2.58 -16.45
CA PRO A 181 -8.38 -3.90 -15.99
C PRO A 181 -7.21 -4.75 -15.48
N GLY A 182 -6.04 -4.64 -16.14
CA GLY A 182 -4.82 -5.37 -15.79
C GLY A 182 -4.23 -4.99 -14.43
N HIS A 183 -4.60 -3.84 -13.87
CA HIS A 183 -4.14 -3.38 -12.56
C HIS A 183 -4.88 -4.06 -11.40
N ASN A 184 -6.07 -4.61 -11.64
CA ASN A 184 -6.87 -5.23 -10.57
C ASN A 184 -6.28 -6.56 -10.09
N ILE A 185 -6.51 -6.88 -8.81
CA ILE A 185 -6.24 -8.20 -8.24
C ILE A 185 -7.14 -9.25 -8.90
N VAL A 186 -6.63 -10.46 -9.11
CA VAL A 186 -7.42 -11.55 -9.70
C VAL A 186 -8.61 -11.96 -8.80
N PRO A 187 -9.74 -12.39 -9.38
CA PRO A 187 -11.00 -12.50 -8.65
C PRO A 187 -10.99 -13.46 -7.45
N ASP A 188 -10.27 -14.58 -7.52
CA ASP A 188 -10.21 -15.59 -6.47
C ASP A 188 -9.43 -15.13 -5.24
N VAL A 189 -8.25 -14.53 -5.45
CA VAL A 189 -7.46 -13.90 -4.38
C VAL A 189 -8.26 -12.76 -3.75
N LEU A 190 -8.84 -11.88 -4.57
CA LEU A 190 -9.64 -10.77 -4.06
C LEU A 190 -10.86 -11.26 -3.26
N ALA A 191 -11.60 -12.25 -3.76
CA ALA A 191 -12.75 -12.81 -3.06
C ALA A 191 -12.39 -13.39 -1.70
N SER A 192 -11.28 -14.14 -1.61
CA SER A 192 -10.82 -14.71 -0.33
C SER A 192 -10.42 -13.64 0.68
N ALA A 193 -9.73 -12.58 0.24
CA ALA A 193 -9.35 -11.45 1.09
C ALA A 193 -10.56 -10.66 1.58
N LEU A 194 -11.58 -10.46 0.72
CA LEU A 194 -12.83 -9.80 1.09
C LEU A 194 -13.64 -10.62 2.11
N GLU A 195 -13.69 -11.95 1.97
CA GLU A 195 -14.34 -12.82 2.97
C GLU A 195 -13.55 -12.83 4.30
N TRP A 196 -12.22 -12.76 4.26
CA TRP A 196 -11.40 -12.56 5.46
C TRP A 196 -11.76 -11.23 6.16
N THR A 197 -11.88 -10.11 5.43
CA THR A 197 -12.31 -8.80 5.99
C THR A 197 -13.65 -8.92 6.70
N LYS A 198 -14.62 -9.58 6.07
CA LYS A 198 -15.97 -9.77 6.63
C LYS A 198 -15.95 -10.53 7.96
N LYS A 199 -15.09 -11.54 8.10
CA LYS A 199 -14.99 -12.37 9.32
C LYS A 199 -14.11 -11.74 10.40
N SER A 200 -12.98 -11.16 10.01
CA SER A 200 -12.01 -10.57 10.92
C SER A 200 -12.37 -9.14 11.37
N LEU A 201 -13.25 -8.46 10.61
CA LEU A 201 -13.57 -7.05 10.75
C LEU A 201 -12.36 -6.12 10.60
N LYS A 202 -11.33 -6.57 9.88
CA LYS A 202 -10.09 -5.83 9.63
C LYS A 202 -9.96 -5.43 8.17
N PRO A 203 -9.37 -4.26 7.85
CA PRO A 203 -9.14 -3.86 6.49
C PRO A 203 -8.01 -4.67 5.83
N ILE A 204 -8.11 -4.85 4.52
CA ILE A 204 -6.98 -5.28 3.68
C ILE A 204 -6.02 -4.11 3.55
N GLN A 205 -4.73 -4.34 3.77
CA GLN A 205 -3.71 -3.34 3.47
C GLN A 205 -3.26 -3.47 2.01
N TYR A 206 -3.38 -2.37 1.26
CA TYR A 206 -2.84 -2.29 -0.09
C TYR A 206 -1.53 -1.52 -0.08
N VAL A 207 -0.49 -2.09 -0.70
CA VAL A 207 0.81 -1.44 -0.87
C VAL A 207 1.06 -1.27 -2.37
N MET A 208 0.88 -0.05 -2.86
CA MET A 208 1.16 0.28 -4.26
C MET A 208 2.66 0.56 -4.44
N LYS A 209 3.24 0.04 -5.51
CA LYS A 209 4.63 0.26 -5.92
C LYS A 209 4.73 0.55 -7.42
N GLY A 210 5.83 1.16 -7.87
CA GLY A 210 6.06 1.45 -9.30
C GLY A 210 5.34 2.67 -9.88
N SER A 211 4.71 3.51 -9.03
CA SER A 211 3.96 4.69 -9.49
C SER A 211 4.82 5.85 -9.96
N ASN A 212 6.07 5.93 -9.49
CA ASN A 212 7.03 6.89 -10.01
C ASN A 212 7.53 6.41 -11.38
N PRO A 213 7.37 7.19 -12.46
CA PRO A 213 7.70 6.75 -13.81
C PRO A 213 9.19 6.66 -14.12
N PHE A 214 10.06 7.09 -13.20
CA PHE A 214 11.48 7.28 -13.49
C PHE A 214 12.37 6.21 -12.85
N THR A 215 11.81 5.28 -12.09
CA THR A 215 12.57 4.21 -11.43
C THR A 215 11.77 2.92 -11.41
N GLU A 216 12.44 1.79 -11.57
CA GLU A 216 11.79 0.48 -11.39
C GLU A 216 11.62 0.15 -9.91
N HIS A 217 10.59 -0.61 -9.58
CA HIS A 217 10.16 -0.90 -8.22
C HIS A 217 9.67 -2.35 -8.08
N TYR A 218 10.59 -3.31 -8.21
CA TYR A 218 10.25 -4.74 -8.07
C TYR A 218 9.88 -5.12 -6.63
N SER A 219 10.65 -4.64 -5.66
CA SER A 219 10.41 -4.89 -4.24
C SER A 219 9.19 -4.13 -3.72
N ALA A 220 8.45 -4.68 -2.77
CA ALA A 220 7.41 -3.92 -2.06
C ALA A 220 7.98 -2.95 -1.00
N LEU A 221 9.30 -2.95 -0.80
CA LEU A 221 9.95 -2.18 0.25
C LEU A 221 10.53 -0.86 -0.23
N LYS A 222 11.14 -0.84 -1.43
CA LYS A 222 11.78 0.35 -2.01
C LYS A 222 12.08 0.16 -3.49
N ALA A 223 12.24 1.27 -4.20
CA ALA A 223 12.60 1.26 -5.61
C ALA A 223 14.06 0.83 -5.83
N GLU A 224 14.38 0.41 -7.05
CA GLU A 224 15.75 0.03 -7.44
C GLU A 224 16.68 1.25 -7.49
N TYR A 225 16.10 2.43 -7.74
CA TYR A 225 16.77 3.72 -7.61
C TYR A 225 15.88 4.67 -6.79
N GLU A 226 16.27 4.94 -5.56
CA GLU A 226 15.54 5.83 -4.66
C GLU A 226 15.71 7.29 -5.09
N LEU A 227 14.60 8.01 -5.20
CA LEU A 227 14.58 9.42 -5.56
C LEU A 227 14.36 10.27 -4.32
N PRO A 228 15.31 11.13 -3.91
CA PRO A 228 15.22 11.80 -2.62
C PRO A 228 14.00 12.71 -2.41
N TYR A 229 13.39 13.18 -3.51
CA TYR A 229 12.22 14.04 -3.47
C TYR A 229 10.89 13.27 -3.45
N ASP A 230 10.90 11.96 -3.72
CA ASP A 230 9.69 11.14 -3.80
C ASP A 230 9.72 10.03 -2.74
N PRO A 231 8.96 10.20 -1.64
CA PRO A 231 8.86 9.20 -0.58
C PRO A 231 8.34 7.84 -1.06
N SER A 232 7.61 7.77 -2.18
CA SER A 232 7.09 6.48 -2.71
C SER A 232 8.18 5.57 -3.27
N THR A 233 9.43 6.06 -3.37
CA THR A 233 10.56 5.29 -3.85
C THR A 233 11.43 4.68 -2.74
N ARG A 234 11.11 4.95 -1.45
CA ARG A 234 11.94 4.60 -0.28
C ARG A 234 11.33 3.52 0.59
#